data_AF-A0A966H545-F1
#
_entry.id   AF-A0A966H545-F1
#
_cell.length_a   1.000
_cell.length_b   1.000
_cell.length_c   1.000
_cell.angle_alpha   90.00
_cell.angle_beta   90.00
_cell.angle_gamma   90.00
#
_symmetry.space_group_name_H-M   'P 1'
#
loop_
_entity.id
_entity.type
_entity.pdbx_description
1 polymer ?
#
loop_
_entity_poly.entity_id
_entity_poly.type
_entity_poly.pdbx_seq_one_letter_code
_entity_poly.pdbx_strand_id
1 'polypeptide(L)'
;MTARYRANLDTILATEYQNSGILCYSETFNLTDINALIQQTGAAGVRVYYGMREDLSVHAILVAVDQDGKDIVRMGPPGNGEDDGEIVEDAQRCPPTCTMPTSPLNS
;
A
#
# COMPACT_ATOMS: atom_id res chain seq x y z
N MET A 1 -9.64 -4.85 -1.47
CA MET A 1 -8.26 -4.41 -1.19
C MET A 1 -7.46 -5.45 -0.39
N THR A 2 -7.75 -5.71 0.88
CA THR A 2 -6.88 -6.57 1.74
C THR A 2 -7.34 -8.02 1.94
N ALA A 3 -8.60 -8.36 1.64
CA ALA A 3 -9.16 -9.68 1.92
C ALA A 3 -8.47 -10.83 1.17
N ARG A 4 -8.17 -10.63 -0.12
CA ARG A 4 -7.48 -11.64 -0.95
C ARG A 4 -6.08 -11.93 -0.42
N TYR A 5 -5.35 -10.89 0.00
CA TYR A 5 -4.04 -11.07 0.63
C TYR A 5 -4.13 -11.94 1.87
N ARG A 6 -5.04 -11.61 2.80
CA ARG A 6 -5.25 -12.41 4.03
C ARG A 6 -5.62 -13.87 3.75
N ALA A 7 -6.46 -14.11 2.74
CA ALA A 7 -6.87 -15.46 2.37
C ALA A 7 -5.74 -16.30 1.74
N ASN A 8 -4.69 -15.66 1.22
CA ASN A 8 -3.57 -16.32 0.54
C ASN A 8 -2.23 -16.12 1.27
N LEU A 9 -2.24 -15.55 2.48
CA LEU A 9 -1.05 -15.09 3.19
C LEU A 9 0.02 -16.19 3.33
N ASP A 10 -0.41 -17.38 3.75
CA ASP A 10 0.49 -18.52 3.91
C ASP A 10 0.70 -19.27 2.59
N THR A 11 -0.33 -19.32 1.74
CA THR A 11 -0.29 -20.03 0.45
C THR A 11 0.80 -19.50 -0.46
N ILE A 12 1.01 -18.18 -0.52
CA ILE A 12 2.03 -17.56 -1.38
C ILE A 12 3.47 -17.91 -0.99
N LEU A 13 3.68 -18.52 0.19
CA LEU A 13 5.00 -18.96 0.65
C LEU A 13 5.34 -20.38 0.18
N ALA A 14 4.40 -21.10 -0.43
CA ALA A 14 4.64 -22.44 -0.96
C ALA A 14 5.70 -22.42 -2.08
N THR A 15 6.44 -23.52 -2.21
CA THR A 15 7.56 -23.65 -3.17
C THR A 15 7.15 -23.38 -4.61
N GLU A 16 5.92 -23.75 -5.00
CA GLU A 16 5.37 -23.52 -6.34
C GLU A 16 5.24 -22.04 -6.73
N TYR A 17 5.23 -21.13 -5.74
CA TYR A 17 5.13 -19.69 -5.95
C TYR A 17 6.48 -18.97 -5.84
N GLN A 18 7.57 -19.68 -5.57
CA GLN A 18 8.90 -19.07 -5.52
C GLN A 18 9.28 -18.46 -6.87
N ASN A 19 9.94 -17.29 -6.82
CA ASN A 19 10.39 -16.54 -8.01
C ASN A 19 9.29 -16.12 -9.00
N SER A 20 8.02 -16.16 -8.58
CA SER A 20 6.87 -15.78 -9.42
C SER A 20 6.59 -14.27 -9.46
N GLY A 21 7.34 -13.45 -8.73
CA GLY A 21 7.13 -12.00 -8.66
C GLY A 21 5.93 -11.57 -7.79
N ILE A 22 5.37 -12.48 -7.00
CA ILE A 22 4.29 -12.19 -6.05
C ILE A 22 4.72 -11.13 -5.02
N LEU A 23 5.92 -11.26 -4.46
CA LEU A 23 6.51 -10.30 -3.53
C LEU A 23 7.48 -9.38 -4.28
N CYS A 24 7.45 -8.09 -3.96
CA CYS A 24 8.39 -7.09 -4.46
C CYS A 24 9.47 -6.80 -3.42
N TYR A 25 10.59 -6.24 -3.86
CA TYR A 25 11.69 -5.77 -3.01
C TYR A 25 11.37 -4.40 -2.43
N SER A 26 10.79 -3.52 -3.25
CA SER A 26 10.43 -2.17 -2.84
C SER A 26 9.24 -1.63 -3.63
N GLU A 27 8.57 -0.67 -3.03
CA GLU A 27 7.49 0.13 -3.62
C GLU A 27 7.80 1.61 -3.46
N THR A 28 7.72 2.35 -4.56
CA THR A 28 7.95 3.80 -4.57
C THR A 28 6.63 4.51 -4.79
N PHE A 29 6.30 5.43 -3.88
CA PHE A 29 5.09 6.26 -3.93
C PHE A 29 5.41 7.67 -4.39
N ASN A 30 4.45 8.33 -5.03
CA ASN A 30 4.58 9.74 -5.38
C ASN A 30 4.55 10.60 -4.10
N LEU A 31 5.48 11.54 -3.98
CA LEU A 31 5.55 12.43 -2.83
C LEU A 31 4.30 13.30 -2.66
N THR A 32 3.63 13.67 -3.76
CA THR A 32 2.38 14.44 -3.76
C THR A 32 1.28 13.67 -3.03
N ASP A 33 1.14 12.38 -3.32
CA ASP A 33 0.09 11.54 -2.73
C ASP A 33 0.43 11.22 -1.26
N ILE A 34 1.71 11.00 -0.95
CA ILE A 34 2.18 10.91 0.45
C ILE A 34 1.87 12.20 1.21
N ASN A 35 2.11 13.37 0.61
CA ASN A 35 1.83 14.65 1.25
C ASN A 35 0.34 14.84 1.49
N ALA A 36 -0.52 14.52 0.51
CA ALA A 36 -1.97 14.54 0.68
C ALA A 36 -2.41 13.61 1.82
N LEU A 37 -1.85 12.40 1.87
CA LEU A 37 -2.13 11.43 2.92
C LEU A 37 -1.79 11.94 4.32
N ILE A 38 -0.59 12.50 4.52
CA ILE A 38 -0.13 12.95 5.85
C ILE A 38 -0.70 14.32 6.26
N GLN A 39 -1.23 15.09 5.32
CA GLN A 39 -1.85 16.39 5.58
C GLN A 39 -3.34 16.28 5.95
N GLN A 40 -3.91 15.07 5.94
CA GLN A 40 -5.29 14.85 6.40
C GLN A 40 -5.50 15.37 7.83
N THR A 41 -6.64 16.01 8.05
CA THR A 41 -7.01 16.53 9.38
C THR A 41 -6.99 15.41 10.42
N GLY A 42 -6.20 15.60 11.48
CA GLY A 42 -6.09 14.62 12.57
C GLY A 42 -5.10 13.49 12.31
N ALA A 43 -4.38 13.47 11.18
CA ALA A 43 -3.32 12.49 10.93
C ALA A 43 -2.19 12.61 11.96
N ALA A 44 -1.92 11.51 12.65
CA ALA A 44 -0.84 11.35 13.63
C ALA A 44 0.20 10.30 13.19
N GLY A 45 -0.09 9.53 12.14
CA GLY A 45 0.84 8.56 11.56
C GLY A 45 0.33 7.96 10.26
N VAL A 46 1.08 7.01 9.71
CA VAL A 46 0.71 6.23 8.52
C VAL A 46 0.75 4.74 8.87
N ARG A 47 -0.31 4.02 8.48
CA ARG A 47 -0.38 2.57 8.53
C ARG A 47 -0.24 2.01 7.12
N VAL A 48 0.54 0.94 7.00
CA VAL A 48 0.68 0.17 5.77
C VAL A 48 -0.12 -1.12 5.90
N TYR A 49 -1.11 -1.28 5.03
CA TYR A 49 -1.77 -2.54 4.78
C TYR A 49 -1.19 -3.21 3.55
N TYR A 50 -1.29 -4.53 3.49
CA TYR A 50 -0.94 -5.28 2.29
C TYR A 50 -2.21 -5.79 1.59
N GLY A 51 -2.29 -5.49 0.30
CA GLY A 51 -3.30 -5.95 -0.64
C GLY A 51 -2.73 -7.00 -1.58
N MET A 52 -3.62 -7.61 -2.37
CA MET A 52 -3.25 -8.57 -3.41
C MET A 52 -4.11 -8.34 -4.64
N ARG A 53 -3.46 -8.12 -5.80
CA ARG A 53 -4.13 -7.96 -7.10
C ARG A 53 -4.59 -9.32 -7.65
N GLU A 54 -5.23 -9.33 -8.81
CA GLU A 54 -5.76 -10.55 -9.44
C GLU A 54 -4.66 -11.49 -9.93
N ASP A 55 -3.52 -10.93 -10.32
CA ASP A 55 -2.29 -11.63 -10.69
C ASP A 55 -1.48 -12.14 -9.49
N LEU A 56 -2.09 -12.18 -8.29
CA LEU A 56 -1.47 -12.51 -7.00
C LEU A 56 -0.39 -11.54 -6.52
N SER A 57 -0.12 -10.45 -7.24
CA SER A 57 0.89 -9.49 -6.80
C SER A 57 0.50 -8.79 -5.50
N VAL A 58 1.39 -8.87 -4.50
CA VAL A 58 1.26 -8.15 -3.24
C VAL A 58 1.68 -6.70 -3.44
N HIS A 59 0.89 -5.77 -2.89
CA HIS A 59 1.17 -4.34 -2.91
C HIS A 59 0.79 -3.67 -1.59
N ALA A 60 1.49 -2.60 -1.24
CA ALA A 60 1.18 -1.78 -0.09
C ALA A 60 0.03 -0.80 -0.37
N ILE A 61 -0.74 -0.55 0.68
CA ILE A 61 -1.85 0.39 0.75
C ILE A 61 -1.59 1.26 1.98
N LEU A 62 -1.42 2.56 1.80
CA LEU A 62 -1.11 3.50 2.87
C LEU A 62 -2.37 4.23 3.31
N VAL A 63 -2.55 4.31 4.63
CA VAL A 63 -3.71 4.92 5.27
C VAL A 63 -3.22 5.81 6.42
N ALA A 64 -3.73 7.03 6.53
CA ALA A 64 -3.43 7.88 7.68
C ALA A 64 -4.12 7.34 8.94
N VAL A 65 -3.48 7.47 10.10
CA VAL A 65 -4.07 7.09 11.39
C VAL A 65 -4.14 8.27 12.33
N ASP A 66 -5.21 8.35 13.12
CA ASP A 66 -5.40 9.40 14.13
C ASP A 66 -4.62 9.12 15.43
N GLN A 67 -4.74 10.02 16.41
CA GLN A 67 -4.08 9.90 17.71
C GLN A 67 -4.54 8.69 18.55
N ASP A 68 -5.74 8.16 18.28
CA ASP A 68 -6.26 6.94 18.92
C ASP A 68 -5.80 5.67 18.18
N GLY A 69 -5.07 5.82 17.07
CA GLY A 69 -4.66 4.72 16.20
C GLY A 69 -5.79 4.18 15.33
N LYS A 70 -6.87 4.94 15.10
CA LYS A 70 -7.92 4.56 14.15
C LYS A 70 -7.53 5.02 12.74
N ASP A 71 -7.96 4.26 11.76
CA ASP A 71 -7.75 4.61 10.35
C ASP A 71 -8.63 5.81 9.97
N ILE A 72 -8.01 6.81 9.35
CA ILE A 72 -8.72 7.91 8.71
C ILE A 72 -9.10 7.42 7.31
N VAL A 73 -10.29 6.84 7.21
CA VAL A 73 -10.83 6.29 5.96
C VAL A 73 -12.22 6.83 5.69
N ARG A 74 -12.53 7.06 4.42
CA ARG A 74 -13.87 7.41 3.97
C ARG A 74 -14.86 6.26 4.26
N MET A 75 -15.92 6.54 5.00
CA MET A 75 -17.12 5.69 5.05
C MET A 75 -18.35 6.47 4.57
N GLY A 76 -18.51 6.64 3.26
CA GLY A 76 -19.69 7.31 2.67
C GLY A 76 -19.61 7.49 1.15
N PRO A 77 -20.72 7.81 0.45
CA PRO A 77 -20.71 8.03 -1.00
C PRO A 77 -19.94 9.32 -1.39
N PRO A 78 -19.36 9.40 -2.61
CA PRO A 78 -18.75 10.61 -3.17
C PRO A 78 -19.74 11.77 -3.22
N GLY A 79 -19.41 12.93 -2.63
CA GLY A 79 -20.12 14.19 -2.94
C GLY A 79 -20.54 15.12 -1.80
N ASN A 80 -20.32 14.78 -0.52
CA ASN A 80 -20.55 15.73 0.57
C ASN A 80 -19.20 16.28 1.03
N GLY A 81 -18.85 17.48 0.55
CA GLY A 81 -17.51 18.08 0.62
C GLY A 81 -17.00 18.48 2.00
N GLU A 82 -16.85 17.52 2.92
CA GLU A 82 -16.04 17.68 4.13
C GLU A 82 -15.10 16.46 4.26
N ASP A 83 -13.80 16.73 4.12
CA ASP A 83 -12.64 15.83 4.25
C ASP A 83 -12.81 14.40 3.70
N ASP A 84 -12.58 14.27 2.38
CA ASP A 84 -12.37 12.96 1.76
C ASP A 84 -11.05 12.37 2.32
N GLY A 85 -11.15 11.30 3.12
CA GLY A 85 -9.97 10.58 3.60
C GLY A 85 -9.19 9.94 2.45
N GLU A 86 -7.91 10.28 2.31
CA GLU A 86 -7.01 9.84 1.25
C GLU A 86 -6.46 8.45 1.54
N ILE A 87 -6.38 7.59 0.51
CA ILE A 87 -5.78 6.24 0.57
C ILE A 87 -4.86 6.10 -0.64
N VAL A 88 -3.59 5.76 -0.39
CA VAL A 88 -2.59 5.67 -1.46
C VAL A 88 -2.20 4.21 -1.71
N GLU A 89 -2.42 3.69 -2.92
CA GLU A 89 -2.14 2.30 -3.32
C GLU A 89 -1.49 2.14 -4.70
N ASP A 90 -1.09 3.24 -5.33
CA ASP A 90 -0.58 3.34 -6.70
C ASP A 90 0.96 3.32 -6.79
N ALA A 91 1.59 2.60 -5.87
CA ALA A 91 3.04 2.47 -5.83
C ALA A 91 3.63 1.84 -7.11
N GLN A 92 4.81 2.32 -7.50
CA GLN A 92 5.64 1.64 -8.48
C GLN A 92 6.44 0.50 -7.80
N ARG A 93 6.17 -0.75 -8.21
CA ARG A 93 6.84 -1.95 -7.69
C ARG A 93 8.18 -2.23 -8.38
N CYS A 94 9.14 -2.69 -7.59
CA CYS A 94 10.39 -3.29 -8.06
C CYS A 94 10.60 -4.64 -7.35
N PRO A 95 10.68 -5.78 -8.06
CA PRO A 95 10.37 -6.04 -9.48
C PRO A 95 8.86 -5.88 -9.84
N PRO A 96 8.45 -5.85 -11.14
CA PRO A 96 9.25 -6.11 -12.35
C PRO A 96 9.98 -4.89 -12.91
N THR A 97 9.58 -3.67 -12.56
CA THR A 97 10.14 -2.43 -13.14
C THR A 97 10.96 -1.69 -12.11
N CYS A 98 12.26 -1.99 -12.06
CA CYS A 98 13.20 -1.31 -11.18
C CYS A 98 13.85 -0.13 -11.93
N THR A 99 13.22 1.04 -11.89
CA THR A 99 13.77 2.27 -12.50
C THR A 99 14.81 2.96 -11.61
N MET A 100 14.96 2.49 -10.37
CA MET A 100 15.91 3.02 -9.40
C MET A 100 17.33 2.57 -9.77
N PRO A 101 18.36 3.44 -9.70
CA PRO A 101 19.75 2.97 -9.71
C PRO A 101 20.00 1.99 -8.55
N THR A 102 21.05 1.18 -8.62
CA THR A 102 21.41 0.19 -7.59
C THR A 102 21.31 0.80 -6.19
N SER A 103 20.33 0.32 -5.41
CA SER A 103 20.10 0.75 -4.03
C SER A 103 20.99 -0.06 -3.09
N PRO A 104 21.67 0.57 -2.11
CA PRO A 104 22.40 -0.14 -1.06
C PRO A 104 21.53 -1.05 -0.19
N LEU A 105 20.20 -0.92 -0.26
CA LEU A 105 19.26 -1.77 0.48
C LEU A 105 18.94 -3.09 -0.24
N ASN A 106 19.32 -3.21 -1.52
CA ASN A 106 19.04 -4.37 -2.37
C ASN A 106 20.34 -5.06 -2.87
N SER A 107 21.46 -4.87 -2.14
CA SER A 107 22.79 -5.41 -2.48
C SER A 107 23.21 -6.57 -1.59
#